data_AF-A0A2W1MLM7-F1
#
_entry.id   AF-A0A2W1MLM7-F1
#
_cell.length_a   1.000
_cell.length_b   1.000
_cell.length_c   1.000
_cell.angle_alpha   90.00
_cell.angle_beta   90.00
_cell.angle_gamma   90.00
#
_symmetry.space_group_name_H-M   'P 1'
#
loop_
_entity.id
_entity.type
_entity.pdbx_description
1 polymer ?
#
loop_
_entity_poly.entity_id
_entity_poly.type
_entity_poly.pdbx_seq_one_letter_code
_entity_poly.pdbx_strand_id
1 'polypeptide(L)'
;MMPLCVVVDSTGALVSRGEFTGECNGYVLMTPADYAGSMTIAQLFGWPDPVAFASAFMASFGIVLRCAVVAHTVGSVAGFFDSSKEEEL
;
A
#
# COMPACT_ATOMS: atom_id res chain seq x y z
N MET A 1 -13.09 -7.81 23.69
CA MET A 1 -13.81 -8.29 22.49
C MET A 1 -15.27 -7.93 22.69
N MET A 2 -15.88 -7.11 21.84
CA MET A 2 -17.30 -6.78 21.95
C MET A 2 -18.05 -7.58 20.89
N PRO A 3 -19.04 -8.41 21.28
CA PRO A 3 -19.82 -9.17 20.32
C PRO A 3 -20.62 -8.20 19.44
N LEU A 4 -20.45 -8.29 18.13
CA LEU A 4 -21.21 -7.49 17.17
C LEU A 4 -22.67 -7.93 17.20
N CYS A 5 -23.56 -6.97 17.45
CA CYS A 5 -25.00 -7.16 17.41
C CYS A 5 -25.45 -7.32 15.96
N VAL A 6 -26.23 -8.37 15.68
CA VAL A 6 -26.88 -8.56 14.39
C VAL A 6 -28.39 -8.36 14.52
N VAL A 7 -28.95 -7.64 13.56
CA VAL A 7 -30.39 -7.44 13.42
C VAL A 7 -30.84 -8.01 12.08
N VAL A 8 -32.07 -8.50 12.02
CA VAL A 8 -32.69 -8.97 10.78
C VAL A 8 -33.39 -7.75 10.18
N ASP A 9 -32.92 -7.30 9.03
CA ASP A 9 -33.55 -6.20 8.30
C ASP A 9 -34.91 -6.65 7.74
N SER A 10 -35.76 -5.67 7.38
CA SER A 10 -37.08 -5.87 6.75
C SER A 10 -37.06 -6.74 5.48
N THR A 11 -35.88 -6.91 4.89
CA THR A 11 -35.58 -7.74 3.73
C THR A 11 -35.26 -9.20 4.08
N GLY A 12 -35.20 -9.56 5.36
CA GLY A 12 -34.78 -10.88 5.86
C GLY A 12 -33.26 -11.07 5.89
N ALA A 13 -32.46 -10.05 5.56
CA ALA A 13 -31.01 -10.10 5.61
C ALA A 13 -30.47 -9.83 7.02
N LEU A 14 -29.38 -10.52 7.40
CA LEU A 14 -28.65 -10.27 8.65
C LEU A 14 -27.69 -9.11 8.46
N VAL A 15 -27.88 -8.02 9.20
CA VAL A 15 -27.01 -6.83 9.16
C VAL A 15 -26.36 -6.58 10.51
N SER A 16 -25.04 -6.37 10.53
CA SER A 16 -24.30 -6.08 11.76
C SER A 16 -24.47 -4.61 12.15
N ARG A 17 -25.10 -4.36 13.30
CA ARG A 17 -25.31 -3.02 13.87
C ARG A 17 -24.44 -2.87 15.13
N GLY A 18 -23.14 -2.64 14.93
CA GLY A 18 -22.21 -2.11 15.95
C GLY A 18 -22.45 -2.53 17.42
N GLU A 19 -22.25 -1.58 18.32
CA GLU A 19 -22.31 -1.75 19.77
C GLU A 19 -23.76 -1.89 20.28
N PHE A 20 -23.92 -2.48 21.46
CA PHE A 20 -25.20 -2.90 22.06
C PHE A 20 -26.33 -1.87 21.91
N THR A 21 -27.38 -2.26 21.19
CA THR A 21 -28.66 -1.54 21.17
C THR A 21 -29.76 -2.48 21.66
N GLY A 22 -30.86 -1.93 22.18
CA GLY A 22 -31.96 -2.72 22.75
C GLY A 22 -32.71 -3.62 21.76
N GLU A 23 -32.35 -3.60 20.47
CA GLU A 23 -32.99 -4.33 19.37
C GLU A 23 -32.10 -5.45 18.78
N CYS A 24 -31.17 -6.00 19.56
CA CYS A 24 -30.31 -7.10 19.09
C CYS A 24 -31.06 -8.44 18.98
N ASN A 25 -31.16 -8.97 17.77
CA ASN A 25 -31.75 -10.30 17.51
C ASN A 25 -30.75 -11.45 17.74
N GLY A 26 -29.44 -11.17 17.81
CA GLY A 26 -28.41 -12.16 18.10
C GLY A 26 -27.00 -11.59 18.13
N TYR A 27 -26.03 -12.40 18.56
CA TYR A 27 -24.60 -12.04 18.59
C TYR A 27 -23.82 -12.93 17.64
N VAL A 28 -22.95 -12.32 16.83
CA VAL A 28 -21.98 -13.09 16.03
C VAL A 28 -20.77 -13.37 16.90
N LEU A 29 -20.59 -14.64 17.27
CA LEU A 29 -19.37 -15.14 17.89
C LEU A 29 -18.30 -15.28 16.82
N MET A 30 -17.79 -14.16 16.31
CA MET A 30 -16.66 -14.16 15.40
C MET A 30 -15.40 -14.47 16.21
N THR A 31 -14.66 -15.51 15.84
CA THR A 31 -13.37 -15.75 16.47
C THR A 31 -12.41 -14.62 16.07
N PRO A 32 -11.44 -14.23 16.93
CA PRO A 32 -10.45 -13.23 16.54
C PRO A 32 -9.65 -13.63 15.29
N ALA A 33 -9.55 -14.93 14.99
CA ALA A 33 -8.93 -15.43 13.77
C ALA A 33 -9.77 -15.12 12.52
N ASP A 34 -11.09 -15.27 12.58
CA ASP A 34 -11.98 -14.95 11.47
C ASP A 34 -12.03 -13.44 11.20
N TYR A 35 -11.98 -12.62 12.25
CA TYR A 35 -11.94 -11.15 12.12
C TYR A 35 -10.62 -10.68 11.50
N ALA A 36 -9.50 -11.28 11.89
CA ALA A 36 -8.22 -11.01 11.26
C ALA A 36 -8.25 -11.39 9.77
N GLY A 37 -8.81 -12.56 9.43
CA GLY A 37 -8.96 -13.02 8.04
C GLY A 37 -9.79 -12.07 7.18
N SER A 38 -10.95 -11.63 7.67
CA SER A 38 -11.84 -10.74 6.92
C SER A 38 -11.23 -9.34 6.69
N MET A 39 -10.53 -8.79 7.68
CA MET A 39 -9.83 -7.51 7.54
C MET A 39 -8.68 -7.60 6.54
N THR A 40 -7.94 -8.71 6.52
CA THR A 40 -6.83 -8.91 5.57
C THR A 40 -7.33 -8.98 4.12
N ILE A 41 -8.42 -9.70 3.89
CA ILE A 41 -9.04 -9.80 2.56
C ILE A 41 -9.61 -8.45 2.12
N ALA A 42 -10.26 -7.71 3.02
CA ALA A 42 -10.78 -6.38 2.72
C ALA A 42 -9.67 -5.39 2.35
N GLN A 43 -8.50 -5.48 2.99
CA GLN A 43 -7.34 -4.64 2.66
C GLN A 43 -6.71 -4.99 1.31
N LEU A 44 -6.76 -6.26 0.89
CA LEU A 44 -6.26 -6.69 -0.43
C LEU A 44 -7.08 -6.14 -1.60
N PHE A 45 -8.39 -5.94 -1.41
CA PHE A 45 -9.28 -5.35 -2.42
C PHE A 45 -9.51 -3.85 -2.22
N GLY A 46 -8.94 -3.27 -1.16
CA GLY A 46 -8.96 -1.83 -0.93
C GLY A 46 -8.10 -1.11 -1.96
N TRP A 47 -8.57 0.04 -2.45
CA TRP A 47 -7.73 0.91 -3.27
C TRP A 47 -6.51 1.34 -2.43
N PRO A 48 -5.28 1.14 -2.91
CA PRO A 48 -4.10 1.46 -2.13
C PRO A 48 -4.03 2.96 -1.87
N ASP A 49 -3.46 3.33 -0.72
CA ASP A 49 -3.21 4.72 -0.37
C ASP A 49 -2.38 5.40 -1.49
N PRO A 50 -2.84 6.55 -2.02
CA PRO A 50 -2.20 7.20 -3.17
C PRO A 50 -0.76 7.63 -2.86
N VAL A 51 -0.43 7.93 -1.60
CA VAL A 51 0.93 8.31 -1.19
C VAL A 51 1.84 7.08 -1.18
N ALA A 52 1.37 5.96 -0.64
CA ALA A 52 2.09 4.69 -0.68
C ALA A 52 2.39 4.25 -2.12
N PHE A 53 1.39 4.33 -3.02
CA PHE A 53 1.56 3.97 -4.42
C PHE A 53 2.55 4.89 -5.15
N ALA A 54 2.42 6.20 -4.97
CA ALA A 54 3.34 7.18 -5.56
C ALA A 54 4.79 6.97 -5.09
N SER A 55 4.98 6.69 -3.80
CA SER A 55 6.33 6.45 -3.25
C SER A 55 6.97 5.17 -3.80
N ALA A 56 6.20 4.09 -3.96
CA ALA A 56 6.67 2.83 -4.54
C ALA A 56 7.01 2.99 -6.03
N PHE A 57 6.20 3.74 -6.77
CA PHE A 57 6.46 4.08 -8.17
C PHE A 57 7.73 4.94 -8.31
N MET A 58 7.86 6.01 -7.52
CA MET A 58 9.05 6.86 -7.57
C MET A 58 10.32 6.13 -7.10
N ALA A 59 10.22 5.20 -6.16
CA ALA A 59 11.36 4.42 -5.71
C ALA A 59 11.91 3.52 -6.82
N SER A 60 11.04 2.80 -7.53
CA SER A 60 11.47 1.88 -8.59
C SER A 60 12.04 2.62 -9.82
N PHE A 61 11.33 3.62 -10.35
CA PHE A 61 11.82 4.40 -11.48
C PHE A 61 12.98 5.33 -11.11
N GLY A 62 12.96 5.87 -9.89
CA GLY A 62 14.00 6.76 -9.39
C GLY A 62 15.37 6.09 -9.27
N ILE A 63 15.42 4.79 -8.93
CA ILE A 63 16.69 4.04 -8.89
C ILE A 63 17.30 3.93 -10.28
N VAL A 64 16.51 3.58 -11.30
CA VAL A 64 17.00 3.43 -12.68
C VAL A 64 17.51 4.76 -13.22
N LEU A 65 16.74 5.84 -13.04
CA LEU A 65 17.15 7.19 -13.44
C LEU A 65 18.43 7.64 -12.73
N ARG A 66 18.57 7.38 -11.42
CA ARG A 66 19.79 7.72 -10.68
C ARG A 66 21.01 6.98 -11.22
N CYS A 67 20.90 5.69 -11.50
CA CYS A 67 22.01 4.94 -12.10
C CYS A 67 22.43 5.52 -13.46
N ALA A 68 21.46 5.88 -14.30
CA ALA A 68 21.75 6.50 -15.60
C ALA A 68 22.45 7.86 -15.47
N VAL A 69 21.99 8.71 -14.54
CA VAL A 69 22.60 10.01 -14.28
C VAL A 69 24.02 9.85 -13.76
N VAL A 70 24.27 8.94 -12.82
CA VAL A 70 25.61 8.68 -12.29
C VAL A 70 26.55 8.23 -13.41
N ALA A 71 26.13 7.27 -14.25
CA ALA A 71 26.93 6.81 -15.38
C ALA A 71 27.29 7.96 -16.35
N HIS A 72 26.32 8.85 -16.65
CA HIS A 72 26.56 9.99 -17.53
C HIS A 72 27.51 11.02 -16.92
N THR A 73 27.39 11.29 -15.62
CA THR A 73 28.31 12.23 -14.94
C THR A 73 29.75 11.71 -14.91
N VAL A 74 29.94 10.41 -14.64
CA VAL A 74 31.26 9.78 -14.66
C VAL A 74 31.85 9.78 -16.07
N GLY A 75 31.04 9.45 -17.09
CA GLY A 75 31.48 9.51 -18.50
C GLY A 75 31.87 10.92 -18.93
N SER A 76 31.11 11.94 -18.53
CA SER A 76 31.43 13.34 -18.84
C SER A 76 32.73 13.82 -18.19
N VAL A 77 33.02 13.38 -16.95
CA VAL A 77 34.27 13.70 -16.27
C VAL A 77 35.45 12.97 -16.90
N ALA A 78 35.27 11.69 -17.25
CA ALA A 78 36.31 10.91 -17.94
C ALA A 78 36.69 11.50 -19.31
N GLY A 79 35.70 11.94 -20.09
CA GLY A 79 35.94 12.58 -21.39
C GLY A 79 36.69 13.91 -21.28
N PHE A 80 36.50 14.66 -20.20
CA PHE A 80 37.26 15.90 -19.95
C PHE A 80 38.75 15.63 -19.75
N PHE A 81 39.11 14.61 -18.97
CA PHE A 81 40.51 14.23 -18.75
C PHE A 81 41.19 13.63 -19.98
N ASP A 82 40.42 12.95 -20.83
CA ASP A 82 40.93 12.40 -22.10
C ASP A 82 41.28 13.53 -23.08
N SER A 83 40.41 14.55 -23.21
CA SER A 83 40.66 15.72 -24.07
C SER A 83 41.86 16.57 -23.64
N SER A 84 42.13 16.71 -22.33
CA SER A 84 43.29 17.45 -21.83
C SER A 84 44.63 16.77 -22.12
N LYS A 85 44.62 15.47 -22.43
CA LYS A 85 45.84 14.69 -22.69
C LYS A 85 46.26 14.74 -24.17
N GLU A 86 45.34 15.08 -25.08
CA GLU A 86 45.60 15.31 -26.50
C GLU A 86 46.20 16.71 -26.79
N GLU A 87 45.98 17.71 -25.93
CA GLU A 87 46.53 19.07 -26.10
C GLU A 87 48.01 19.20 -25.69
N GLU A 88 48.60 18.19 -25.03
CA GLU A 88 50.01 18.17 -24.60
C GLU A 88 50.95 17.36 -25.54
N LEU A 89 50.47 16.91 -26.71
CA LEU A 89 51.24 16.12 -27.68
C LEU A 89 51.41 16.86 -29.02
#